data_AF-G7VCC2-F1
#
_entry.id   AF-G7VCC2-F1
#
_cell.length_a   1.000
_cell.length_b   1.000
_cell.length_c   1.000
_cell.angle_alpha   90.00
_cell.angle_beta   90.00
_cell.angle_gamma   90.00
#
_symmetry.space_group_name_H-M   'P 1'
#
loop_
_entity.id
_entity.type
_entity.pdbx_description
1 polymer ?
#
loop_
_entity_poly.entity_id
_entity_poly.type
_entity_poly.pdbx_seq_one_letter_code
_entity_poly.pdbx_strand_id
1 'polypeptide(L)'
;MYLFDASAVVNILKRGRASALYQGAVLDLTVYEAFNAVWKELYLLRRIDIDTAHSYVKALSRVFDVLPTFTVRGVESEVLKLAGELGVAFYDGSYVYTAASRGLTLVTDDKG
;
A
#
# COMPACT_ATOMS: atom_id res chain seq x y z
N MET A 1 -0.52 -14.19 8.05
CA MET A 1 -0.59 -13.57 6.72
C MET A 1 -0.58 -12.07 6.93
N TYR A 2 0.09 -11.31 6.06
CA TYR A 2 0.36 -9.87 6.25
C TYR A 2 -0.56 -9.01 5.38
N LEU A 3 -0.89 -7.81 5.83
CA LEU A 3 -1.46 -6.75 4.98
C LEU A 3 -0.39 -5.68 4.80
N PHE A 4 0.03 -5.43 3.56
CA PHE A 4 1.02 -4.40 3.25
C PHE A 4 0.33 -3.12 2.81
N ASP A 5 0.74 -1.99 3.37
CA ASP A 5 0.39 -0.68 2.83
C ASP A 5 1.30 -0.29 1.65
N ALA A 6 1.03 0.86 1.04
CA ALA A 6 1.80 1.31 -0.10
C ALA A 6 3.26 1.63 0.26
N SER A 7 3.51 2.17 1.46
CA SER A 7 4.86 2.52 1.90
C SER A 7 5.75 1.27 2.02
N ALA A 8 5.23 0.20 2.62
CA ALA A 8 5.91 -1.08 2.78
C ALA A 8 6.16 -1.75 1.41
N VAL A 9 5.15 -1.80 0.53
CA VAL A 9 5.31 -2.39 -0.81
C VAL A 9 6.42 -1.68 -1.59
N VAL A 10 6.40 -0.35 -1.63
CA VAL A 10 7.39 0.45 -2.36
C VAL A 10 8.79 0.25 -1.77
N ASN A 11 8.94 0.26 -0.44
CA ASN A 11 10.24 0.09 0.20
C ASN A 11 10.81 -1.31 0.05
N ILE A 12 9.99 -2.36 0.14
CA ILE A 12 10.41 -3.75 -0.10
C ILE A 12 10.90 -3.92 -1.54
N LEU A 13 10.19 -3.33 -2.50
CA LEU A 13 10.58 -3.36 -3.90
C LEU A 13 11.87 -2.59 -4.17
N LYS A 14 12.02 -1.37 -3.63
CA LYS A 14 13.26 -0.58 -3.73
C LYS A 14 14.47 -1.32 -3.16
N ARG A 15 14.28 -2.20 -2.16
CA ARG A 15 15.33 -3.05 -1.57
C ARG A 15 15.60 -4.34 -2.35
N GLY A 16 14.88 -4.60 -3.46
CA GLY A 16 15.03 -5.81 -4.26
C GLY A 16 14.51 -7.08 -3.56
N ARG A 17 13.60 -6.95 -2.59
CA ARG A 17 13.13 -8.06 -1.74
C ARG A 17 11.68 -8.46 -2.02
N ALA A 18 11.26 -8.46 -3.29
CA ALA A 18 9.87 -8.76 -3.68
C ALA A 18 9.32 -10.08 -3.12
N SER A 19 10.18 -11.09 -2.90
CA SER A 19 9.79 -12.37 -2.28
C SER A 19 9.23 -12.23 -0.86
N ALA A 20 9.55 -11.14 -0.15
CA ALA A 20 8.98 -10.85 1.17
C ALA A 20 7.46 -10.59 1.13
N LEU A 21 6.91 -10.29 -0.06
CA LEU A 21 5.48 -10.02 -0.24
C LEU A 21 4.66 -11.32 -0.40
N TYR A 22 5.29 -12.49 -0.60
CA TYR A 22 4.63 -13.75 -0.95
C TYR A 22 3.54 -14.21 0.03
N GLN A 23 3.63 -13.81 1.31
CA GLN A 23 2.66 -14.19 2.35
C GLN A 23 1.74 -13.04 2.78
N GLY A 24 1.50 -12.07 1.90
CA GLY A 24 0.58 -10.98 2.21
C GLY A 24 -0.42 -10.65 1.14
N ALA A 25 -1.21 -9.64 1.47
CA ALA A 25 -2.25 -9.05 0.66
C ALA A 25 -2.09 -7.53 0.69
N VAL A 26 -2.84 -6.85 -0.17
CA VAL A 26 -2.89 -5.38 -0.26
C VAL A 26 -4.34 -4.92 -0.33
N LEU A 27 -4.55 -3.60 -0.23
CA LEU A 27 -5.82 -2.98 -0.61
C LEU A 27 -5.80 -2.58 -2.09
N ASP A 28 -6.97 -2.46 -2.70
CA ASP A 28 -7.14 -1.78 -3.98
C ASP A 28 -6.59 -0.34 -3.91
N LEU A 29 -6.77 0.32 -2.77
CA LEU A 29 -6.14 1.60 -2.41
C LEU A 29 -4.61 1.61 -2.59
N THR A 30 -3.94 0.51 -2.24
CA THR A 30 -2.46 0.39 -2.29
C THR A 30 -1.90 0.62 -3.68
N VAL A 31 -2.67 0.23 -4.72
CA VAL A 31 -2.31 0.45 -6.12
C VAL A 31 -2.18 1.95 -6.40
N TYR A 32 -3.18 2.73 -6.03
CA TYR A 32 -3.22 4.17 -6.26
C TYR A 32 -2.11 4.89 -5.49
N GLU A 33 -1.91 4.53 -4.23
CA GLU A 33 -0.90 5.15 -3.38
C GLU A 33 0.53 4.84 -3.84
N ALA A 34 0.81 3.60 -4.24
CA ALA A 34 2.14 3.21 -4.72
C ALA A 34 2.50 3.91 -6.04
N PHE A 35 1.57 4.00 -7.00
CA PHE A 35 1.82 4.73 -8.24
C PHE A 35 1.88 6.24 -8.02
N ASN A 36 1.11 6.79 -7.09
CA ASN A 36 1.25 8.18 -6.67
C ASN A 36 2.63 8.45 -6.04
N ALA A 37 3.19 7.50 -5.29
CA ALA A 37 4.55 7.62 -4.76
C ALA A 37 5.59 7.68 -5.90
N VAL A 38 5.47 6.83 -6.93
CA VAL A 38 6.34 6.90 -8.12
C VAL A 38 6.20 8.23 -8.85
N TRP A 39 4.96 8.70 -9.03
CA TRP A 39 4.68 10.00 -9.65
C TRP A 39 5.32 11.15 -8.86
N LYS A 40 5.22 11.13 -7.52
CA LYS A 40 5.85 12.13 -6.64
C LYS A 40 7.37 12.11 -6.78
N GLU A 41 7.99 10.94 -6.80
CA GLU A 41 9.45 10.80 -6.96
C GLU A 41 9.93 11.38 -8.31
N LEU A 42 9.16 11.18 -9.38
CA LEU A 42 9.47 11.68 -10.73
C LEU A 42 9.22 13.19 -10.87
N TYR A 43 7.99 13.64 -10.62
CA TYR A 43 7.55 14.99 -10.99
C TYR A 43 7.64 16.01 -9.85
N LEU A 44 7.31 15.60 -8.62
CA LEU A 44 7.27 16.51 -7.48
C LEU A 44 8.66 16.68 -6.85
N LEU A 45 9.35 15.57 -6.62
CA LEU A 45 10.63 15.51 -5.93
C LEU A 45 11.84 15.48 -6.88
N ARG A 46 11.62 15.14 -8.16
CA ARG A 46 12.67 15.04 -9.20
C ARG A 46 13.86 14.17 -8.81
N ARG A 47 13.59 13.06 -8.12
CA ARG A 47 14.60 12.12 -7.61
C ARG A 47 14.93 10.99 -8.57
N ILE A 48 14.04 10.71 -9.52
CA ILE A 48 14.21 9.68 -10.53
C ILE A 48 13.88 10.24 -11.91
N ASP A 49 14.48 9.66 -12.95
CA ASP A 49 14.12 9.93 -14.34
C ASP A 49 12.93 9.08 -14.79
N ILE A 50 12.45 9.37 -16.01
CA ILE A 50 11.29 8.69 -16.59
C ILE A 50 11.53 7.19 -16.82
N ASP A 51 12.74 6.80 -17.18
CA ASP A 51 13.10 5.39 -17.44
C ASP A 51 13.11 4.56 -16.15
N THR A 52 13.64 5.13 -15.07
CA THR A 52 13.59 4.56 -13.73
C THR A 52 12.15 4.47 -13.22
N ALA A 53 11.34 5.50 -13.45
CA ALA A 53 9.92 5.49 -13.10
C ALA A 53 9.17 4.37 -13.84
N HIS A 54 9.39 4.20 -15.15
CA HIS A 54 8.82 3.09 -15.92
C HIS A 54 9.25 1.72 -15.40
N SER A 55 10.50 1.58 -14.98
CA SER A 55 11.01 0.35 -14.37
C SER A 55 10.30 0.03 -13.05
N TYR A 56 10.05 1.03 -12.19
CA TYR A 56 9.24 0.86 -10.98
C TYR A 56 7.79 0.53 -11.29
N VAL A 57 7.18 1.19 -12.28
CA VAL A 57 5.79 0.90 -12.66
C VAL A 57 5.64 -0.55 -13.09
N LYS A 58 6.57 -1.06 -13.92
CA LYS A 58 6.57 -2.45 -14.38
C LYS A 58 6.77 -3.44 -13.24
N ALA A 59 7.64 -3.13 -12.28
CA ALA A 59 7.88 -3.99 -11.11
C ALA A 59 6.66 -4.03 -10.18
N LEU A 60 6.08 -2.87 -9.87
CA LEU A 60 4.88 -2.74 -9.04
C LEU A 60 3.69 -3.46 -9.66
N SER A 61 3.46 -3.29 -10.97
CA SER A 61 2.34 -3.95 -11.67
C SER A 61 2.40 -5.47 -11.51
N ARG A 62 3.57 -6.08 -11.70
CA ARG A 62 3.76 -7.52 -11.52
C ARG A 62 3.52 -8.00 -10.09
N VAL A 63 3.82 -7.16 -9.10
CA VAL A 63 3.53 -7.47 -7.69
C VAL A 63 2.03 -7.45 -7.46
N PHE A 64 1.34 -6.41 -7.93
CA PHE A 64 -0.11 -6.29 -7.73
C PHE A 64 -0.90 -7.35 -8.51
N ASP A 65 -0.40 -7.84 -9.64
CA ASP A 65 -1.02 -8.94 -10.39
C ASP A 65 -1.08 -10.27 -9.60
N VAL A 66 -0.18 -10.48 -8.64
CA VAL A 66 -0.06 -11.75 -7.90
C VAL A 66 -0.56 -11.67 -6.47
N LEU A 67 -0.61 -10.49 -5.86
CA LEU A 67 -1.05 -10.34 -4.48
C LEU A 67 -2.59 -10.32 -4.37
N PRO A 68 -3.17 -11.07 -3.43
CA PRO A 68 -4.57 -10.91 -3.08
C PRO A 68 -4.87 -9.44 -2.75
N THR A 69 -5.94 -8.92 -3.35
CA THR A 69 -6.35 -7.52 -3.20
C THR A 69 -7.70 -7.48 -2.51
N PHE A 70 -7.79 -6.73 -1.41
CA PHE A 70 -9.02 -6.48 -0.69
C PHE A 70 -9.55 -5.07 -0.99
N THR A 71 -10.84 -4.86 -0.71
CA THR A 71 -11.50 -3.57 -0.84
C THR A 71 -12.28 -3.30 0.45
N VAL A 72 -12.43 -2.02 0.78
CA VAL A 72 -13.26 -1.56 1.91
C VAL A 72 -14.67 -1.15 1.46
N ARG A 73 -15.03 -1.40 0.19
CA ARG A 73 -16.38 -1.17 -0.30
C ARG A 73 -17.40 -1.99 0.49
N GLY A 74 -18.45 -1.33 0.97
CA GLY A 74 -19.50 -1.92 1.80
C GLY A 74 -19.23 -1.93 3.30
N VAL A 75 -18.09 -1.39 3.75
CA VAL A 75 -17.73 -1.21 5.17
C VAL A 75 -17.18 0.19 5.45
N GLU A 76 -17.51 1.17 4.61
CA GLU A 76 -16.97 2.52 4.67
C GLU A 76 -17.33 3.24 5.98
N SER A 77 -18.52 2.98 6.52
CA SER A 77 -18.98 3.57 7.78
C SER A 77 -18.14 3.07 8.97
N GLU A 78 -17.79 1.79 8.96
CA GLU A 78 -16.97 1.14 9.98
C GLU A 78 -15.53 1.62 9.91
N VAL A 79 -14.98 1.76 8.69
CA VAL A 79 -13.66 2.35 8.48
C VAL A 79 -13.64 3.80 8.97
N LEU A 80 -14.64 4.61 8.62
CA LEU A 80 -14.72 6.01 9.05
C LEU A 80 -14.79 6.12 10.57
N LYS A 81 -15.60 5.29 11.22
CA LYS A 81 -15.70 5.24 12.68
C LYS A 81 -14.36 4.88 13.31
N LEU A 82 -13.71 3.81 12.87
CA LEU A 82 -12.42 3.38 13.40
C LEU A 82 -11.34 4.45 13.19
N ALA A 83 -11.29 5.05 11.99
CA ALA A 83 -10.34 6.11 11.68
C ALA A 83 -10.52 7.32 12.61
N GLY A 84 -11.78 7.71 12.88
CA GLY A 84 -12.11 8.78 13.83
C GLY A 84 -11.72 8.45 15.28
N GLU A 85 -11.93 7.21 15.72
CA GLU A 85 -11.53 6.75 17.06
C GLU A 85 -10.01 6.76 17.24
N LEU A 86 -9.26 6.43 16.19
CA LEU A 86 -7.80 6.40 16.19
C LEU A 86 -7.15 7.75 15.85
N GLY A 87 -7.92 8.72 15.35
CA GLY A 87 -7.41 10.03 14.92
C GLY A 87 -6.53 9.98 13.66
N VAL A 88 -6.77 9.02 12.77
CA VAL A 88 -5.98 8.81 11.53
C VAL A 88 -6.80 9.13 10.28
N ALA A 89 -6.14 9.31 9.14
CA ALA A 89 -6.84 9.51 7.89
C ALA A 89 -7.65 8.26 7.49
N PHE A 90 -8.69 8.45 6.66
CA PHE A 90 -9.50 7.32 6.17
C PHE A 90 -8.67 6.26 5.45
N TYR A 91 -7.62 6.67 4.74
CA TYR A 91 -6.69 5.76 4.06
C TYR A 91 -5.97 4.85 5.07
N ASP A 92 -5.36 5.41 6.11
CA ASP A 92 -4.69 4.65 7.17
C ASP A 92 -5.68 3.76 7.94
N GLY A 93 -6.85 4.32 8.27
CA GLY A 93 -7.94 3.57 8.89
C GLY A 93 -8.41 2.38 8.07
N SER A 94 -8.36 2.47 6.73
CA SER A 94 -8.72 1.36 5.83
C SER A 94 -7.78 0.17 6.00
N TYR A 95 -6.48 0.43 6.13
CA TYR A 95 -5.47 -0.61 6.40
C TYR A 95 -5.65 -1.22 7.79
N VAL A 96 -5.82 -0.39 8.82
CA VAL A 96 -6.00 -0.86 10.19
C VAL A 96 -7.28 -1.71 10.31
N TYR A 97 -8.40 -1.23 9.77
CA TYR A 97 -9.67 -1.95 9.76
C TYR A 97 -9.56 -3.30 9.04
N THR A 98 -8.96 -3.31 7.85
CA THR A 98 -8.85 -4.54 7.05
C THR A 98 -7.94 -5.56 7.74
N ALA A 99 -6.83 -5.11 8.33
CA ALA A 99 -5.94 -5.99 9.08
C ALA A 99 -6.65 -6.60 10.29
N ALA A 100 -7.35 -5.79 11.09
CA ALA A 100 -8.06 -6.24 12.27
C ALA A 100 -9.21 -7.20 11.92
N SER A 101 -10.06 -6.85 10.96
CA SER A 101 -11.23 -7.65 10.56
C SER A 101 -10.88 -9.00 9.93
N ARG A 102 -9.64 -9.17 9.44
CA ARG A 102 -9.15 -10.39 8.80
C ARG A 102 -8.11 -11.15 9.61
N GLY A 103 -7.75 -10.67 10.80
CA GLY A 103 -6.68 -11.27 11.61
C GLY A 103 -5.31 -11.24 10.93
N LEU A 104 -5.03 -10.17 10.17
CA LEU A 104 -3.75 -9.98 9.48
C LEU A 104 -2.85 -9.05 10.29
N THR A 105 -1.53 -9.22 10.16
CA THR A 105 -0.56 -8.25 10.68
C THR A 105 -0.35 -7.15 9.65
N LEU A 106 -0.68 -5.90 10.02
CA LEU A 106 -0.38 -4.73 9.20
C LEU A 106 1.13 -4.48 9.17
N VAL A 107 1.68 -4.34 7.97
CA VAL A 107 3.07 -3.93 7.73
C VAL A 107 3.03 -2.58 7.03
N THR A 108 3.59 -1.58 7.70
CA THR A 108 3.68 -0.20 7.22
C THR A 108 5.05 0.37 7.57
N ASP A 109 5.60 1.17 6.66
CA ASP A 109 6.78 2.01 6.91
C ASP A 109 6.38 3.48 7.15
N ASP A 110 5.08 3.78 7.17
CA ASP A 110 4.56 5.06 7.63
C ASP A 110 4.65 5.13 9.15
N LYS A 111 5.03 6.30 9.67
CA LYS A 111 5.18 6.53 11.11
C LYS A 111 3.95 7.21 11.72
N GLY A 112 2.99 7.62 10.89
CA GLY A 112 1.87 8.49 11.30
C GLY A 112 2.33 9.93 11.52
#